data_AF-A0AAV7BL14-F1
#
_entry.id   AF-A0AAV7BL14-F1
#
_cell.length_a   1.000
_cell.length_b   1.000
_cell.length_c   1.000
_cell.angle_alpha   90.00
_cell.angle_beta   90.00
_cell.angle_gamma   90.00
#
_symmetry.space_group_name_H-M   'P 1'
#
loop_
_entity.id
_entity.type
_entity.pdbx_description
1 polymer ?
#
loop_
_entity_poly.entity_id
_entity_poly.type
_entity_poly.pdbx_seq_one_letter_code
_entity_poly.pdbx_strand_id
1 'polypeptide(L)'
;MLQVRKVMEHVYEKIINVDTESQTTSSSNNEKQGEQEKEEDIAVLAEEKIELLCQDQILDPNMDLRTVKHFIWKSGGDLTLHYRQKST
;
A
#
# COMPACT_ATOMS: atom_id res chain seq x y z
N MET A 1 11.61 8.57 5.81
CA MET A 1 11.17 7.34 6.51
C MET A 1 10.04 6.73 5.71
N LEU A 2 9.85 5.41 5.70
CA LEU A 2 8.81 4.77 4.88
C LEU A 2 7.43 5.04 5.49
N GLN A 3 6.52 5.58 4.68
CA GLN A 3 5.14 5.88 5.07
C GLN A 3 4.23 4.67 4.88
N VAL A 4 3.14 4.63 5.65
CA VAL A 4 2.08 3.62 5.54
C VAL A 4 1.50 3.62 4.13
N ARG A 5 1.24 4.79 3.53
CA ARG A 5 0.76 4.92 2.14
C ARG A 5 1.58 4.10 1.14
N LYS A 6 2.91 4.15 1.22
CA LYS A 6 3.79 3.43 0.29
C LYS A 6 3.69 1.90 0.46
N VAL A 7 3.35 1.43 1.66
CA VAL A 7 3.06 0.00 1.91
C VAL A 7 1.69 -0.38 1.34
N MET A 8 0.70 0.50 1.41
CA MET A 8 -0.62 0.28 0.80
C MET A 8 -0.52 0.15 -0.72
N GLU A 9 0.22 1.05 -1.37
CA GLU A 9 0.54 0.98 -2.80
C GLU A 9 1.16 -0.37 -3.16
N HIS A 10 2.16 -0.81 -2.39
CA HIS A 10 2.82 -2.09 -2.62
C HIS A 10 1.85 -3.28 -2.53
N VAL A 11 0.99 -3.31 -1.51
CA VAL A 11 -0.03 -4.35 -1.36
C VAL A 11 -1.01 -4.32 -2.54
N TYR A 12 -1.45 -3.13 -2.92
CA TYR A 12 -2.37 -2.95 -4.04
C TYR A 12 -1.77 -3.47 -5.36
N GLU A 13 -0.58 -3.00 -5.73
CA GLU A 13 0.09 -3.40 -6.97
C GLU A 13 0.49 -4.86 -7.00
N LYS A 14 1.14 -5.35 -5.94
CA LYS A 14 1.84 -6.65 -5.95
C LYS A 14 1.02 -7.82 -5.44
N ILE A 15 -0.08 -7.56 -4.74
CA ILE A 15 -0.87 -8.62 -4.12
C ILE A 15 -2.26 -8.67 -4.74
N ILE A 16 -2.91 -7.53 -4.93
CA ILE A 16 -4.30 -7.49 -5.40
C ILE A 16 -4.39 -7.30 -6.91
N ASN A 17 -3.54 -6.45 -7.48
CA ASN A 17 -3.55 -6.20 -8.93
C ASN A 17 -2.85 -7.32 -9.73
N VAL A 18 -2.05 -8.17 -9.07
CA VAL A 18 -1.38 -9.32 -9.70
C VAL A 18 -2.37 -10.37 -10.21
N ASP A 19 -3.50 -10.59 -9.51
CA ASP A 19 -4.55 -11.50 -10.01
C ASP A 19 -5.24 -10.97 -11.28
N THR A 20 -5.25 -9.63 -11.49
CA THR A 20 -5.84 -9.01 -12.68
C THR A 20 -4.93 -9.13 -13.91
N GLU A 21 -3.61 -9.15 -13.74
CA GLU A 21 -2.62 -9.23 -14.83
C GLU A 21 -2.39 -10.64 -15.40
N SER A 22 -3.06 -11.69 -14.88
CA SER A 22 -3.10 -13.00 -15.55
C SER A 22 -3.78 -12.96 -16.93
N GLN A 23 -4.31 -11.80 -17.34
CA GLN A 23 -4.86 -11.58 -18.67
C GLN A 23 -4.41 -10.23 -19.26
N THR A 24 -3.10 -9.96 -19.36
CA THR A 24 -2.51 -9.34 -20.57
C THR A 24 -0.99 -9.29 -20.43
N THR A 25 -0.29 -10.12 -21.20
CA THR A 25 1.08 -9.84 -21.61
C THR A 25 1.10 -8.58 -22.49
N SER A 26 1.42 -7.41 -21.92
CA SER A 26 1.83 -6.26 -22.73
C SER A 26 2.91 -5.45 -22.00
N SER A 27 4.17 -5.82 -22.22
CA SER A 27 5.27 -4.86 -22.14
C SER A 27 4.97 -3.68 -23.06
N SER A 28 5.12 -2.43 -22.59
CA SER A 28 5.45 -1.29 -23.46
C SER A 28 6.04 -0.13 -22.66
N ASN A 29 7.37 -0.15 -22.67
CA ASN A 29 8.29 0.97 -22.75
C ASN A 29 7.71 2.21 -23.48
N ASN A 30 7.35 3.32 -22.79
CA ASN A 30 7.52 4.69 -23.30
C ASN A 30 7.22 5.79 -22.24
N GLU A 31 8.05 6.83 -22.28
CA GLU A 31 7.74 8.26 -22.03
C GLU A 31 7.72 8.83 -20.58
N LYS A 32 8.92 9.33 -20.23
CA LYS A 32 9.41 10.15 -19.11
C LYS A 32 8.61 11.40 -18.67
N GLN A 33 7.32 11.52 -18.97
CA GLN A 33 6.55 12.74 -18.65
C GLN A 33 5.16 12.50 -18.00
N GLY A 34 4.65 11.26 -18.00
CA GLY A 34 3.36 10.88 -17.39
C GLY A 34 3.45 9.97 -16.16
N GLU A 35 4.66 9.72 -15.65
CA GLU A 35 4.89 8.77 -14.53
C GLU A 35 4.38 9.30 -13.18
N GLN A 36 4.40 10.63 -12.96
CA GLN A 36 3.95 11.23 -11.70
C GLN A 36 2.43 11.19 -11.51
N GLU A 37 1.65 11.52 -12.53
CA GLU A 37 0.17 11.47 -12.45
C GLU A 37 -0.32 10.05 -12.19
N LYS A 38 0.28 9.07 -12.87
CA LYS A 38 -0.06 7.66 -12.69
C LYS A 38 0.29 7.13 -11.30
N GLU A 39 1.41 7.57 -10.71
CA GLU A 39 1.80 7.18 -9.35
C GLU A 39 0.84 7.78 -8.30
N GLU A 40 0.41 9.03 -8.47
CA GLU A 40 -0.60 9.65 -7.60
C GLU A 40 -1.96 8.94 -7.71
N ASP A 41 -2.41 8.58 -8.90
CA ASP A 41 -3.66 7.83 -9.10
C ASP A 41 -3.61 6.46 -8.40
N ILE A 42 -2.47 5.75 -8.48
CA ILE A 42 -2.28 4.45 -7.81
C ILE A 42 -2.32 4.63 -6.29
N ALA A 43 -1.70 5.67 -5.75
CA ALA A 43 -1.72 5.96 -4.32
C ALA A 43 -3.15 6.22 -3.82
N VAL A 44 -3.94 6.99 -4.57
CA VAL A 44 -5.35 7.27 -4.24
C VAL A 44 -6.18 5.99 -4.31
N LEU A 45 -6.03 5.17 -5.36
CA LEU A 45 -6.74 3.91 -5.52
C LEU A 45 -6.39 2.90 -4.41
N ALA A 46 -5.11 2.80 -4.06
CA ALA A 46 -4.65 1.94 -2.98
C ALA A 46 -5.23 2.40 -1.64
N GLU A 47 -5.25 3.71 -1.37
CA GLU A 47 -5.84 4.29 -0.18
C GLU A 47 -7.36 4.04 -0.11
N GLU A 48 -8.07 4.12 -1.23
CA GLU A 48 -9.52 3.87 -1.32
C GLU A 48 -9.87 2.38 -1.17
N LYS A 49 -9.03 1.47 -1.66
CA LYS A 49 -9.34 0.03 -1.71
C LYS A 49 -8.77 -0.77 -0.56
N ILE A 50 -7.70 -0.29 0.09
CA ILE A 50 -6.94 -1.06 1.08
C ILE A 50 -6.98 -0.38 2.45
N GLU A 51 -6.96 -1.19 3.50
CA GLU A 51 -6.62 -0.76 4.85
C GLU A 51 -5.44 -1.55 5.37
N LEU A 52 -4.52 -0.85 6.03
CA LEU A 52 -3.48 -1.47 6.84
C LEU A 52 -3.85 -1.38 8.32
N LEU A 53 -3.60 -2.47 9.02
CA LEU A 53 -3.87 -2.61 10.43
C LEU A 53 -2.63 -3.07 11.19
N CYS A 54 -2.46 -2.57 12.40
CA CYS A 54 -1.48 -3.08 13.36
C CYS A 54 -2.18 -3.31 14.69
N GLN A 55 -2.19 -4.56 15.19
CA GLN A 55 -2.98 -4.98 16.36
C GLN A 55 -4.43 -4.47 16.31
N ASP A 56 -5.11 -4.80 15.20
CA ASP A 56 -6.53 -4.47 14.96
C ASP A 56 -6.85 -2.96 14.88
N GLN A 57 -5.84 -2.09 14.90
CA GLN A 57 -6.01 -0.65 14.67
C GLN A 57 -5.67 -0.27 13.23
N ILE A 58 -6.58 0.45 12.57
CA ILE A 58 -6.37 1.01 11.23
C ILE A 58 -5.30 2.11 11.31
N LEU A 59 -4.36 2.08 10.37
CA LEU A 59 -3.24 3.02 10.31
C LEU A 59 -3.56 4.23 9.42
N ASP A 60 -3.11 5.41 9.83
CA ASP A 60 -3.15 6.63 9.00
C ASP A 60 -2.13 6.51 7.85
N PRO A 61 -2.54 6.71 6.58
CA PRO A 61 -1.65 6.67 5.42
C PRO A 61 -0.43 7.60 5.51
N ASN A 62 -0.56 8.73 6.20
CA ASN A 62 0.50 9.73 6.35
C ASN A 62 1.51 9.38 7.45
N MET A 63 1.21 8.41 8.31
CA MET A 63 2.09 7.96 9.38
C MET A 63 3.28 7.17 8.81
N ASP A 64 4.43 7.22 9.48
CA ASP A 64 5.59 6.40 9.14
C ASP A 64 5.67 5.11 9.98
N LEU A 65 6.36 4.09 9.46
CA LEU A 65 6.48 2.79 10.12
C LEU A 65 7.21 2.85 11.46
N ARG A 66 8.06 3.86 11.67
CA ARG A 66 8.74 4.07 12.95
C ARG A 66 7.72 4.46 14.02
N THR A 67 6.81 5.37 13.69
CA THR A 67 5.73 5.84 14.55
C THR A 67 4.77 4.69 14.86
N VAL A 68 4.36 3.92 13.86
CA VAL A 68 3.55 2.70 14.06
C VAL A 68 4.23 1.73 15.03
N LYS A 69 5.53 1.45 14.82
CA LYS A 69 6.29 0.53 15.68
C LYS A 69 6.42 1.05 17.11
N HIS A 70 6.57 2.35 17.30
CA HIS A 70 6.81 2.93 18.62
C HIS A 70 5.50 3.08 19.43
N PHE A 71 4.42 3.51 18.79
CA PHE A 71 3.18 3.88 19.47
C PHE A 71 2.11 2.79 19.42
N ILE A 72 2.06 2.02 18.34
CA ILE A 72 1.01 1.03 18.13
C ILE A 72 1.54 -0.34 18.51
N TRP A 73 2.60 -0.84 17.86
CA TRP A 73 3.14 -2.20 18.06
C TRP A 73 3.61 -2.50 19.49
N LYS A 74 2.99 -3.48 20.18
CA LYS A 74 3.35 -3.85 21.56
C LYS A 74 3.90 -5.27 21.72
N SER A 75 3.83 -6.10 20.69
CA SER A 75 4.17 -7.52 20.79
C SER A 75 5.67 -7.83 20.78
N GLY A 76 6.54 -6.81 20.77
CA GLY A 76 7.99 -6.98 20.67
C GLY A 76 8.43 -7.51 19.29
N GLY A 77 9.74 -7.55 19.03
CA GLY A 77 10.28 -8.08 17.77
C GLY A 77 9.99 -7.22 16.53
N ASP A 78 9.74 -7.90 15.41
CA ASP A 78 9.53 -7.27 14.10
C ASP A 78 8.11 -6.74 13.95
N LEU A 79 7.98 -5.59 13.28
CA LEU A 79 6.69 -4.95 13.06
C LEU A 79 5.86 -5.79 12.10
N THR A 80 4.71 -6.28 12.57
CA THR A 80 3.75 -7.01 11.74
C THR A 80 2.55 -6.13 11.41
N LEU A 81 2.23 -6.05 10.12
CA LEU A 81 1.07 -5.34 9.59
C LEU A 81 0.12 -6.34 8.93
N HIS A 82 -1.18 -6.17 9.15
CA HIS A 82 -2.22 -6.89 8.45
C HIS A 82 -2.83 -5.96 7.39
N TYR A 83 -3.18 -6.50 6.24
CA TYR A 83 -3.90 -5.76 5.20
C TYR A 83 -5.27 -6.40 4.98
N ARG A 84 -6.23 -5.60 4.54
CA ARG A 84 -7.51 -6.08 4.03
C ARG A 84 -8.04 -5.16 2.95
N GLN A 85 -8.86 -5.70 2.05
CA GLN A 85 -9.65 -4.88 1.13
C GLN A 85 -10.80 -4.21 1.88
N LYS A 86 -11.03 -2.94 1.61
CA LYS A 86 -12.22 -2.21 2.03
C LYS A 86 -13.40 -2.80 1.25
N SER A 87 -14.42 -3.26 1.98
CA SER A 87 -15.69 -3.59 1.34
C SER A 87 -16.37 -2.27 1.02
N THR A 88 -16.48 -1.94 -0.26
CA THR A 88 -17.46 -0.96 -0.76
C THR A 88 -18.87 -1.37 -0.37
#